data_AF-A0A523YZC9-F1
#
_entry.id   AF-A0A523YZC9-F1
#
_cell.length_a   1.000
_cell.length_b   1.000
_cell.length_c   1.000
_cell.angle_alpha   90.00
_cell.angle_beta   90.00
_cell.angle_gamma   90.00
#
_symmetry.space_group_name_H-M   'P 1'
#
loop_
_entity.id
_entity.type
_entity.pdbx_description
1 polymer ?
#
loop_
_entity_poly.entity_id
_entity_poly.type
_entity_poly.pdbx_seq_one_letter_code
_entity_poly.pdbx_strand_id
1 'polypeptide(L)'
;MKRSDKVSLKAFWEAVEQRLAAYSADELRAILRAMAQETPPSGRRAFLARLEPVEGAAVAASQVIQQEDLLADIDDLARELEDAMQHADAWEERYEWGGYYDEEDSLGPYEEFVEPLVELFDRAEAAFDYGELSLARAAYQRLFELLRTEDDYGRGVSASDLTGVDADEAVTRYLRAVYETAPPARRPQAVCEQMRQARAWLFG
;
A
#
# COMPACT_ATOMS: atom_id res chain seq x y z
N MET A 1 29.50 10.45 50.49
CA MET A 1 29.84 10.73 49.09
C MET A 1 28.55 10.75 48.27
N LYS A 2 28.19 11.89 47.68
CA LYS A 2 27.11 12.00 46.69
C LYS A 2 27.65 11.56 45.33
N ARG A 3 26.93 10.68 44.63
CA ARG A 3 26.71 10.82 43.19
C ARG A 3 25.21 10.69 42.98
N SER A 4 24.59 11.75 42.48
CA SER A 4 23.26 11.63 41.90
C SER A 4 23.44 10.78 40.65
N ASP A 5 22.99 9.52 40.69
CA ASP A 5 22.78 8.67 39.51
C ASP A 5 21.58 9.20 38.70
N LYS A 6 21.62 10.49 38.37
CA LYS A 6 20.63 11.12 37.50
C LYS A 6 21.16 11.01 36.09
N VAL A 7 20.69 9.98 35.38
CA VAL A 7 20.82 9.92 33.93
C VAL A 7 20.12 11.16 33.37
N SER A 8 20.78 11.87 32.45
CA SER A 8 20.14 13.00 31.78
C SER A 8 18.93 12.49 30.99
N LEU A 9 17.87 13.28 30.89
CA LEU A 9 16.64 12.88 30.17
C LEU A 9 16.94 12.42 28.74
N LYS A 10 17.89 13.10 28.06
CA LYS A 10 18.36 12.72 26.74
C LYS A 10 19.03 11.34 26.72
N ALA A 11 19.98 11.10 27.62
CA ALA A 11 20.68 9.81 27.71
C ALA A 11 19.74 8.68 28.13
N PHE A 12 18.69 8.98 28.88
CA PHE A 12 17.64 8.02 29.21
C PHE A 12 16.85 7.62 27.97
N TRP A 13 16.34 8.60 27.20
CA TRP A 13 15.58 8.32 25.97
C TRP A 13 16.40 7.59 24.92
N GLU A 14 17.63 8.03 24.67
CA GLU A 14 18.53 7.36 23.71
C GLU A 14 18.78 5.89 24.10
N ALA A 15 18.93 5.62 25.39
CA ALA A 15 19.12 4.26 25.88
C ALA A 15 17.81 3.44 25.93
N VAL A 16 16.64 4.07 25.87
CA VAL A 16 15.35 3.39 25.69
C VAL A 16 15.20 3.00 24.22
N GLU A 17 15.38 3.93 23.30
CA GLU A 17 15.29 3.68 21.85
C GLU A 17 16.25 2.59 21.38
N GLN A 18 17.53 2.65 21.82
CA GLN A 18 18.50 1.61 21.50
C GLN A 18 18.10 0.23 22.00
N ARG A 19 17.41 0.14 23.15
CA ARG A 19 16.94 -1.14 23.69
C ARG A 19 15.69 -1.61 22.97
N LEU A 20 14.76 -0.73 22.65
CA LEU A 20 13.57 -1.06 21.86
C LEU A 20 13.94 -1.58 20.47
N ALA A 21 14.94 -0.98 19.82
CA ALA A 21 15.44 -1.42 18.52
C ALA A 21 16.20 -2.76 18.57
N ALA A 22 16.77 -3.13 19.73
CA ALA A 22 17.57 -4.35 19.87
C ALA A 22 16.73 -5.60 20.21
N TYR A 23 15.47 -5.43 20.64
CA TYR A 23 14.60 -6.53 21.03
C TYR A 23 13.56 -6.87 19.96
N SER A 24 13.30 -8.15 19.79
CA SER A 24 12.18 -8.64 18.99
C SER A 24 10.82 -8.35 19.66
N ALA A 25 9.75 -8.36 18.87
CA ALA A 25 8.38 -8.16 19.37
C ALA A 25 8.01 -9.14 20.50
N ASP A 26 8.49 -10.39 20.44
CA ASP A 26 8.20 -11.40 21.47
C ASP A 26 8.96 -11.15 22.77
N GLU A 27 10.20 -10.65 22.69
CA GLU A 27 10.98 -10.24 23.86
C GLU A 27 10.36 -9.00 24.53
N LEU A 28 9.89 -8.03 23.74
CA LEU A 28 9.17 -6.87 24.27
C LEU A 28 7.86 -7.28 24.96
N ARG A 29 7.10 -8.24 24.39
CA ARG A 29 5.92 -8.81 25.06
C ARG A 29 6.29 -9.53 26.36
N ALA A 30 7.41 -10.26 26.39
CA ALA A 30 7.88 -10.92 27.61
C ALA A 30 8.24 -9.91 28.71
N ILE A 31 8.93 -8.82 28.34
CA ILE A 31 9.27 -7.71 29.25
C ILE A 31 8.01 -7.05 29.80
N LEU A 32 7.03 -6.72 28.94
CA LEU A 32 5.77 -6.13 29.36
C LEU A 32 4.96 -7.05 30.31
N ARG A 33 4.97 -8.37 30.06
CA ARG A 33 4.35 -9.34 30.97
C ARG A 33 5.03 -9.37 32.33
N ALA A 34 6.37 -9.32 32.38
CA ALA A 34 7.10 -9.25 33.64
C ALA A 34 6.75 -7.97 34.44
N MET A 35 6.72 -6.82 33.76
CA MET A 35 6.31 -5.55 34.37
C MET A 35 4.86 -5.58 34.90
N ALA A 36 3.95 -6.25 34.17
CA ALA A 36 2.57 -6.41 34.60
C ALA A 36 2.45 -7.30 35.85
N GLN A 37 3.27 -8.34 35.98
CA GLN A 37 3.30 -9.22 37.15
C GLN A 37 3.77 -8.50 38.42
N GLU A 38 4.70 -7.56 38.28
CA GLU A 38 5.22 -6.74 39.38
C GLU A 38 4.27 -5.59 39.78
N THR A 39 3.23 -5.33 38.99
CA THR A 39 2.30 -4.22 39.23
C THR A 39 1.31 -4.55 40.35
N PRO A 40 1.25 -3.75 41.44
CA PRO A 40 0.31 -3.97 42.54
C PRO A 40 -1.14 -3.77 42.09
N PRO A 41 -2.13 -4.38 42.78
CA PRO A 41 -3.54 -4.31 42.37
C PRO A 41 -4.07 -2.88 42.14
N SER A 42 -3.64 -1.91 42.96
CA SER A 42 -4.01 -0.50 42.83
C SER A 42 -3.44 0.21 41.59
N GLY A 43 -2.36 -0.31 41.01
CA GLY A 43 -1.69 0.25 39.84
C GLY A 43 -2.10 -0.37 38.49
N ARG A 44 -2.84 -1.49 38.50
CA ARG A 44 -3.17 -2.25 37.28
C ARG A 44 -3.95 -1.43 36.25
N ARG A 45 -4.93 -0.62 36.69
CA ARG A 45 -5.67 0.28 35.79
C ARG A 45 -4.76 1.30 35.12
N ALA A 46 -3.85 1.91 35.87
CA ALA A 46 -2.92 2.90 35.34
C ALA A 46 -1.88 2.27 34.39
N PHE A 47 -1.47 1.02 34.66
CA PHE A 47 -0.61 0.26 33.76
C PHE A 47 -1.32 -0.06 32.44
N LEU A 48 -2.58 -0.51 32.49
CA LEU A 48 -3.38 -0.78 31.29
C LEU A 48 -3.60 0.49 30.46
N ALA A 49 -3.88 1.63 31.09
CA ALA A 49 -4.04 2.92 30.39
C ALA A 49 -2.75 3.41 29.68
N ARG A 50 -1.57 2.90 30.04
CA ARG A 50 -0.31 3.20 29.32
C ARG A 50 -0.09 2.34 28.09
N LEU A 51 -0.81 1.22 28.00
CA LEU A 51 -0.79 0.29 26.86
C LEU A 51 -1.97 0.53 25.92
N GLU A 52 -2.93 1.38 26.30
CA GLU A 52 -3.92 1.88 25.36
C GLU A 52 -3.17 2.57 24.22
N PRO A 53 -3.49 2.24 22.96
CA PRO A 53 -2.93 2.94 21.82
C PRO A 53 -3.18 4.42 22.01
N VAL A 54 -2.13 5.24 21.94
CA VAL A 54 -2.34 6.65 21.61
C VAL A 54 -3.07 6.63 20.27
N GLU A 55 -4.31 7.10 20.22
CA GLU A 55 -5.09 7.17 18.97
C GLU A 55 -4.19 7.83 17.91
N GLY A 56 -3.88 7.06 16.86
CA GLY A 56 -2.92 7.44 15.82
C GLY A 56 -1.64 6.59 15.76
N ALA A 57 -1.08 6.10 16.87
CA ALA A 57 0.19 5.37 16.84
C ALA A 57 0.06 3.91 16.38
N ALA A 58 -0.98 3.20 16.81
CA ALA A 58 -1.27 1.84 16.32
C ALA A 58 -1.85 1.85 14.90
N VAL A 59 -2.61 2.89 14.54
CA VAL A 59 -3.11 3.10 13.18
C VAL A 59 -1.96 3.43 12.23
N ALA A 60 -1.05 4.34 12.62
CA ALA A 60 0.15 4.63 11.84
C ALA A 60 1.07 3.42 11.71
N ALA A 61 1.27 2.62 12.78
CA ALA A 61 2.08 1.41 12.69
C ALA A 61 1.47 0.35 11.76
N SER A 62 0.15 0.11 11.84
CA SER A 62 -0.54 -0.78 10.90
C SER A 62 -0.55 -0.24 9.47
N GLN A 63 -0.69 1.08 9.29
CA GLN A 63 -0.63 1.73 7.97
C GLN A 63 0.77 1.67 7.38
N VAL A 64 1.83 1.79 8.18
CA VAL A 64 3.21 1.62 7.72
C VAL A 64 3.45 0.18 7.26
N ILE A 65 2.97 -0.82 8.01
CA ILE A 65 3.08 -2.23 7.59
C ILE A 65 2.28 -2.49 6.30
N GLN A 66 1.06 -1.96 6.17
CA GLN A 66 0.27 -2.09 4.94
C GLN A 66 0.86 -1.31 3.75
N GLN A 67 1.66 -0.28 4.00
CA GLN A 67 2.42 0.44 2.97
C GLN A 67 3.69 -0.32 2.57
N GLU A 68 4.37 -0.99 3.51
CA GLU A 68 5.54 -1.84 3.23
C GLU A 68 5.20 -3.00 2.27
N ASP A 69 3.99 -3.57 2.38
CA ASP A 69 3.55 -4.69 1.53
C ASP A 69 2.84 -4.24 0.23
N LEU A 70 2.56 -2.95 0.03
CA LEU A 70 1.78 -2.46 -1.14
C LEU A 70 2.36 -2.91 -2.49
N LEU A 71 3.67 -2.80 -2.66
CA LEU A 71 4.31 -3.19 -3.93
C LEU A 71 4.26 -4.71 -4.16
N ALA A 72 4.33 -5.50 -3.09
CA ALA A 72 4.21 -6.95 -3.17
C ALA A 72 2.78 -7.34 -3.55
N ASP A 73 1.77 -6.73 -2.93
CA ASP A 73 0.37 -7.01 -3.25
C ASP A 73 0.01 -6.63 -4.70
N ILE A 74 0.59 -5.54 -5.23
CA ILE A 74 0.46 -5.21 -6.66
C ILE A 74 1.11 -6.28 -7.55
N ASP A 75 2.30 -6.76 -7.18
CA ASP A 75 3.01 -7.81 -7.93
C ASP A 75 2.29 -9.17 -7.85
N ASP A 76 1.60 -9.45 -6.75
CA ASP A 76 0.80 -10.65 -6.54
C ASP A 76 -0.44 -10.60 -7.43
N LEU A 77 -1.19 -9.49 -7.41
CA LEU A 77 -2.36 -9.31 -8.27
C LEU A 77 -1.99 -9.31 -9.76
N ALA A 78 -0.85 -8.73 -10.13
CA ALA A 78 -0.35 -8.78 -11.50
C ALA A 78 -0.12 -10.22 -11.99
N ARG A 79 0.42 -11.09 -11.12
CA ARG A 79 0.63 -12.51 -11.44
C ARG A 79 -0.70 -13.27 -11.54
N GLU A 80 -1.66 -12.96 -10.67
CA GLU A 80 -3.01 -13.55 -10.74
C GLU A 80 -3.73 -13.15 -12.03
N LEU A 81 -3.62 -11.89 -12.43
CA LEU A 81 -4.18 -11.42 -13.70
C LEU A 81 -3.51 -12.14 -14.89
N GLU A 82 -2.18 -12.22 -14.93
CA GLU A 82 -1.46 -12.96 -15.98
C GLU A 82 -1.85 -14.45 -16.06
N ASP A 83 -2.08 -15.10 -14.92
CA ASP A 83 -2.55 -16.49 -14.85
C ASP A 83 -3.98 -16.63 -15.41
N ALA A 84 -4.88 -15.71 -15.03
CA ALA A 84 -6.24 -15.67 -15.57
C ALA A 84 -6.23 -15.48 -17.09
N MET A 85 -5.35 -14.63 -17.62
CA MET A 85 -5.20 -14.40 -19.06
C MET A 85 -4.71 -15.65 -19.80
N GLN A 86 -3.77 -16.42 -19.21
CA GLN A 86 -3.32 -17.70 -19.77
C GLN A 86 -4.41 -18.79 -19.75
N HIS A 87 -5.44 -18.61 -18.93
CA HIS A 87 -6.55 -19.53 -18.76
C HIS A 87 -7.89 -18.99 -19.31
N ALA A 88 -7.86 -17.90 -20.07
CA ALA A 88 -9.05 -17.26 -20.62
C ALA A 88 -9.87 -18.19 -21.53
N ASP A 89 -9.22 -18.99 -22.39
CA ASP A 89 -9.90 -19.95 -23.27
C ASP A 89 -10.70 -21.01 -22.47
N ALA A 90 -10.19 -21.44 -21.31
CA ALA A 90 -10.87 -22.40 -20.45
C ALA A 90 -12.10 -21.79 -19.75
N TRP A 91 -12.10 -20.47 -19.55
CA TRP A 91 -13.28 -19.74 -19.09
C TRP A 91 -14.34 -19.69 -20.19
N GLU A 92 -13.95 -19.37 -21.43
CA GLU A 92 -14.88 -19.38 -22.57
C GLU A 92 -15.53 -20.76 -22.76
N GLU A 93 -14.76 -21.84 -22.83
CA GLU A 93 -15.29 -23.20 -23.00
C GLU A 93 -16.30 -23.60 -21.89
N ARG A 94 -16.11 -23.09 -20.66
CA ARG A 94 -16.96 -23.37 -19.50
C ARG A 94 -18.29 -22.60 -19.55
N TYR A 95 -18.30 -21.40 -20.11
CA TYR A 95 -19.45 -20.50 -20.08
C TYR A 95 -20.13 -20.32 -21.47
N GLU A 96 -19.57 -20.86 -22.55
CA GLU A 96 -20.09 -20.79 -23.93
C GLU A 96 -21.41 -21.60 -24.17
N TRP A 97 -21.72 -22.60 -23.34
CA TRP A 97 -22.89 -23.48 -23.55
C TRP A 97 -24.19 -23.09 -22.82
N GLY A 98 -24.30 -21.86 -22.30
CA GLY A 98 -25.48 -21.34 -21.60
C GLY A 98 -26.05 -20.08 -22.26
N GLY A 99 -26.74 -20.23 -23.39
CA GLY A 99 -27.22 -19.11 -24.20
C GLY A 99 -28.06 -18.05 -23.49
N TYR A 100 -28.09 -16.86 -24.10
CA TYR A 100 -28.87 -15.65 -23.80
C TYR A 100 -28.28 -14.60 -22.84
N TYR A 101 -26.98 -14.33 -22.88
CA TYR A 101 -26.50 -13.01 -22.44
C TYR A 101 -25.61 -12.36 -23.51
N ASP A 102 -26.28 -11.47 -24.22
CA ASP A 102 -25.78 -10.47 -25.16
C ASP A 102 -25.14 -9.32 -24.35
N GLU A 103 -24.09 -9.63 -23.60
CA GLU A 103 -23.25 -8.62 -22.95
C GLU A 103 -21.88 -8.63 -23.62
N GLU A 104 -21.85 -8.18 -24.89
CA GLU A 104 -20.62 -7.91 -25.66
C GLU A 104 -19.65 -6.94 -24.94
N ASP A 105 -20.08 -6.29 -23.85
CA ASP A 105 -19.33 -5.34 -23.01
C ASP A 105 -18.89 -5.91 -21.64
N SER A 106 -19.05 -7.21 -21.36
CA SER A 106 -18.60 -7.79 -20.09
C SER A 106 -17.07 -7.95 -20.05
N LEU A 107 -16.45 -7.63 -18.91
CA LEU A 107 -15.03 -7.90 -18.63
C LEU A 107 -14.71 -9.41 -18.51
N GLY A 108 -15.72 -10.27 -18.52
CA GLY A 108 -15.57 -11.72 -18.47
C GLY A 108 -14.83 -12.17 -17.21
N PRO A 109 -13.75 -12.97 -17.31
CA PRO A 109 -12.99 -13.42 -16.13
C PRO A 109 -12.30 -12.26 -15.41
N TYR A 110 -12.14 -11.09 -16.05
CA TYR A 110 -11.37 -9.98 -15.49
C TYR A 110 -12.18 -9.09 -14.53
N GLU A 111 -13.51 -9.27 -14.45
CA GLU A 111 -14.37 -8.50 -13.54
C GLU A 111 -13.94 -8.66 -12.07
N GLU A 112 -13.43 -9.83 -11.70
CA GLU A 112 -12.98 -10.11 -10.32
C GLU A 112 -11.76 -9.27 -9.88
N PHE A 113 -11.02 -8.68 -10.84
CA PHE A 113 -9.84 -7.86 -10.57
C PHE A 113 -10.18 -6.38 -10.36
N VAL A 114 -11.39 -5.93 -10.68
CA VAL A 114 -11.80 -4.52 -10.58
C VAL A 114 -11.74 -4.03 -9.13
N GLU A 115 -12.38 -4.73 -8.19
CA GLU A 115 -12.41 -4.32 -6.78
C GLU A 115 -11.01 -4.34 -6.14
N PRO A 116 -10.19 -5.42 -6.28
CA PRO A 116 -8.80 -5.41 -5.83
C PRO A 116 -7.95 -4.27 -6.41
N LEU A 117 -8.13 -3.94 -7.69
CA LEU A 117 -7.42 -2.82 -8.32
C LEU A 117 -7.81 -1.48 -7.68
N VAL A 118 -9.10 -1.25 -7.45
CA VAL A 118 -9.58 -0.04 -6.75
C VAL A 118 -8.94 0.07 -5.36
N GLU A 119 -8.92 -1.00 -4.57
CA GLU A 119 -8.30 -1.00 -3.24
C GLU A 119 -6.79 -0.68 -3.28
N LEU A 120 -6.07 -1.16 -4.30
CA LEU A 120 -4.65 -0.85 -4.46
C LEU A 120 -4.42 0.62 -4.87
N PHE A 121 -5.31 1.20 -5.66
CA PHE A 121 -5.29 2.64 -5.96
C PHE A 121 -5.53 3.48 -4.70
N ASP A 122 -6.47 3.10 -3.84
CA ASP A 122 -6.73 3.76 -2.56
C ASP A 122 -5.50 3.69 -1.64
N ARG A 123 -4.80 2.55 -1.62
CA ARG A 123 -3.56 2.39 -0.84
C ARG A 123 -2.41 3.22 -1.41
N ALA A 124 -2.32 3.36 -2.74
CA ALA A 124 -1.35 4.24 -3.38
C ALA A 124 -1.64 5.73 -3.06
N GLU A 125 -2.92 6.12 -3.00
CA GLU A 125 -3.34 7.43 -2.53
C GLU A 125 -2.94 7.66 -1.07
N ALA A 126 -3.22 6.69 -0.20
CA ALA A 126 -2.80 6.78 1.20
C ALA A 126 -1.28 6.97 1.32
N ALA A 127 -0.47 6.20 0.59
CA ALA A 127 0.98 6.37 0.56
C ALA A 127 1.39 7.79 0.12
N PHE A 128 0.69 8.38 -0.85
CA PHE A 128 0.92 9.76 -1.28
C PHE A 128 0.59 10.76 -0.16
N ASP A 129 -0.57 10.62 0.48
CA ASP A 129 -1.06 11.53 1.52
C ASP A 129 -0.22 11.51 2.80
N TYR A 130 0.35 10.34 3.14
CA TYR A 130 1.29 10.21 4.25
C TYR A 130 2.71 10.68 3.91
N GLY A 131 2.97 11.06 2.67
CA GLY A 131 4.26 11.60 2.23
C GLY A 131 5.29 10.54 1.81
N GLU A 132 4.88 9.28 1.69
CA GLU A 132 5.71 8.19 1.14
C GLU A 132 5.77 8.26 -0.39
N LEU A 133 6.26 9.40 -0.90
CA LEU A 133 6.18 9.77 -2.32
C LEU A 133 6.94 8.79 -3.24
N SER A 134 8.00 8.15 -2.76
CA SER A 134 8.73 7.13 -3.52
C SER A 134 7.91 5.86 -3.70
N LEU A 135 7.19 5.44 -2.65
CA LEU A 135 6.28 4.30 -2.67
C LEU A 135 5.08 4.60 -3.56
N ALA A 136 4.41 5.74 -3.34
CA ALA A 136 3.27 6.15 -4.15
C ALA A 136 3.63 6.22 -5.64
N ARG A 137 4.79 6.80 -5.98
CA ARG A 137 5.29 6.82 -7.36
C ARG A 137 5.41 5.42 -7.95
N ALA A 138 6.04 4.49 -7.22
CA ALA A 138 6.25 3.13 -7.71
C ALA A 138 4.91 2.37 -7.84
N ALA A 139 4.01 2.52 -6.87
CA ALA A 139 2.70 1.88 -6.86
C ALA A 139 1.84 2.35 -8.03
N TYR A 140 1.66 3.67 -8.20
CA TYR A 140 0.90 4.21 -9.33
C TYR A 140 1.49 3.77 -10.67
N GLN A 141 2.82 3.78 -10.82
CA GLN A 141 3.45 3.34 -12.06
C GLN A 141 3.06 1.89 -12.40
N ARG A 142 3.18 0.96 -11.44
CA ARG A 142 2.84 -0.45 -11.65
C ARG A 142 1.35 -0.65 -11.92
N LEU A 143 0.49 0.04 -11.18
CA LEU A 143 -0.96 -0.02 -11.38
C LEU A 143 -1.36 0.45 -12.78
N PHE A 144 -0.83 1.59 -13.25
CA PHE A 144 -1.12 2.05 -14.60
C PHE A 144 -0.49 1.18 -15.69
N GLU A 145 0.65 0.55 -15.43
CA GLU A 145 1.22 -0.47 -16.33
C GLU A 145 0.31 -1.70 -16.40
N LEU A 146 -0.25 -2.14 -15.27
CA LEU A 146 -1.16 -3.29 -15.20
C LEU A 146 -2.48 -3.05 -15.95
N LEU A 147 -3.03 -1.84 -15.92
CA LEU A 147 -4.23 -1.46 -16.68
C LEU A 147 -4.03 -1.44 -18.20
N ARG A 148 -2.80 -1.69 -18.68
CA ARG A 148 -2.50 -1.86 -20.11
C ARG A 148 -2.34 -3.32 -20.52
N THR A 149 -2.41 -4.24 -19.58
CA THR A 149 -2.27 -5.65 -19.87
C THR A 149 -3.59 -6.13 -20.47
N GLU A 150 -3.52 -6.58 -21.71
CA GLU A 150 -4.63 -7.12 -22.48
C GLU A 150 -4.31 -8.54 -22.93
N ASP A 151 -5.32 -9.39 -22.98
CA ASP A 151 -5.19 -10.77 -23.45
C ASP A 151 -5.05 -10.80 -24.98
N ASP A 152 -4.89 -12.00 -25.55
CA ASP A 152 -4.74 -12.17 -27.00
C ASP A 152 -5.98 -11.70 -27.79
N TYR A 153 -7.10 -11.44 -27.11
CA TYR A 153 -8.35 -10.92 -27.67
C TYR A 153 -8.52 -9.41 -27.41
N GLY A 154 -7.55 -8.74 -26.77
CA GLY A 154 -7.60 -7.32 -26.45
C GLY A 154 -8.44 -7.00 -25.20
N ARG A 155 -8.75 -7.99 -24.36
CA ARG A 155 -9.53 -7.80 -23.13
C ARG A 155 -8.62 -7.65 -21.92
N GLY A 156 -8.98 -6.75 -21.03
CA GLY A 156 -8.28 -6.52 -19.76
C GLY A 156 -9.02 -5.47 -18.96
N VAL A 157 -8.63 -5.28 -17.69
CA VAL A 157 -9.19 -4.20 -16.87
C VAL A 157 -8.53 -2.88 -17.27
N SER A 158 -9.34 -1.91 -17.66
CA SER A 158 -8.92 -0.57 -18.05
C SER A 158 -9.26 0.47 -16.98
N ALA A 159 -8.73 1.69 -17.13
CA ALA A 159 -9.03 2.78 -16.21
C ALA A 159 -10.53 3.16 -16.18
N SER A 160 -11.27 2.93 -17.27
CA SER A 160 -12.72 3.21 -17.32
C SER A 160 -13.57 2.24 -16.50
N ASP A 161 -13.02 1.05 -16.19
CA ASP A 161 -13.73 0.02 -15.43
C ASP A 161 -13.66 0.28 -13.91
N LEU A 162 -12.68 1.07 -13.47
CA LEU A 162 -12.45 1.39 -12.06
C LEU A 162 -13.37 2.52 -11.58
N THR A 163 -14.66 2.23 -11.41
CA THR A 163 -15.69 3.22 -11.01
C THR A 163 -15.41 3.97 -9.69
N GLY A 164 -14.53 3.46 -8.83
CA GLY A 164 -14.10 4.09 -7.58
C GLY A 164 -12.86 4.99 -7.70
N VAL A 165 -12.18 5.00 -8.84
CA VAL A 165 -10.89 5.69 -9.02
C VAL A 165 -11.06 6.89 -9.95
N ASP A 166 -10.72 8.08 -9.46
CA ASP A 166 -10.54 9.26 -10.33
C ASP A 166 -9.18 9.15 -11.03
N ALA A 167 -9.21 8.68 -12.28
CA ALA A 167 -8.00 8.43 -13.05
C ALA A 167 -7.18 9.71 -13.33
N ASP A 168 -7.84 10.86 -13.51
CA ASP A 168 -7.18 12.15 -13.71
C ASP A 168 -6.48 12.61 -12.43
N GLU A 169 -7.12 12.41 -11.28
CA GLU A 169 -6.53 12.73 -9.98
C GLU A 169 -5.37 11.78 -9.64
N ALA A 170 -5.52 10.47 -9.89
CA ALA A 170 -4.46 9.49 -9.71
C ALA A 170 -3.22 9.80 -10.57
N VAL A 171 -3.41 10.19 -11.85
CA VAL A 171 -2.32 10.65 -12.72
C VAL A 171 -1.67 11.92 -12.17
N THR A 172 -2.47 12.85 -11.64
CA THR A 172 -1.94 14.09 -11.06
C THR A 172 -1.09 13.81 -9.81
N ARG A 173 -1.56 12.93 -8.91
CA ARG A 173 -0.80 12.47 -7.73
C ARG A 173 0.50 11.77 -8.17
N TYR A 174 0.44 10.88 -9.15
CA TYR A 174 1.61 10.22 -9.72
C TYR A 174 2.65 11.22 -10.27
N LEU A 175 2.24 12.17 -11.11
CA LEU A 175 3.14 13.16 -11.70
C LEU A 175 3.76 14.07 -10.64
N ARG A 176 3.00 14.40 -9.59
CA ARG A 176 3.51 15.12 -8.43
C ARG A 176 4.54 14.29 -7.66
N ALA A 177 4.29 13.01 -7.43
CA ALA A 177 5.26 12.11 -6.81
C ALA A 177 6.55 11.98 -7.65
N VAL A 178 6.43 11.92 -8.98
CA VAL A 178 7.57 11.97 -9.91
C VAL A 178 8.37 13.26 -9.76
N TYR A 179 7.69 14.41 -9.73
CA TYR A 179 8.34 15.71 -9.57
C TYR A 179 9.12 15.81 -8.24
N GLU A 180 8.49 15.41 -7.13
CA GLU A 180 9.08 15.59 -5.80
C GLU A 180 10.24 14.61 -5.55
N THR A 181 10.17 13.40 -6.09
CA THR A 181 11.21 12.36 -5.96
C THR A 181 12.36 12.52 -6.97
N ALA A 182 12.17 13.28 -8.05
CA ALA A 182 13.21 13.51 -9.03
C ALA A 182 14.26 14.53 -8.55
N PRO A 183 15.56 14.35 -8.90
CA PRO A 183 16.58 15.35 -8.64
C PRO A 183 16.21 16.70 -9.24
N PRO A 184 16.45 17.85 -8.55
CA PRO A 184 15.97 19.16 -9.00
C PRO A 184 16.30 19.51 -10.45
N ALA A 185 17.52 19.17 -10.91
CA ALA A 185 17.98 19.42 -12.27
C ALA A 185 17.26 18.59 -13.35
N ARG A 186 16.61 17.48 -12.97
CA ARG A 186 15.91 16.56 -13.88
C ARG A 186 14.38 16.64 -13.78
N ARG A 187 13.82 17.37 -12.82
CA ARG A 187 12.36 17.44 -12.59
C ARG A 187 11.57 17.78 -13.86
N PRO A 188 11.92 18.80 -14.66
CA PRO A 188 11.14 19.13 -15.86
C PRO A 188 11.15 17.99 -16.88
N GLN A 189 12.31 17.37 -17.09
CA GLN A 189 12.44 16.26 -18.05
C GLN A 189 11.67 15.02 -17.56
N ALA A 190 11.85 14.64 -16.29
CA ALA A 190 11.19 13.47 -15.72
C ALA A 190 9.67 13.58 -15.77
N VAL A 191 9.11 14.74 -15.40
CA VAL A 191 7.67 14.96 -15.48
C VAL A 191 7.19 14.97 -16.93
N CYS A 192 7.89 15.62 -17.87
CA CYS A 192 7.48 15.61 -19.28
C CYS A 192 7.48 14.21 -19.90
N GLU A 193 8.45 13.36 -19.55
CA GLU A 193 8.48 11.96 -19.99
C GLU A 193 7.29 11.18 -19.42
N GLN A 194 7.06 11.29 -18.11
CA GLN A 194 5.97 10.58 -17.45
C GLN A 194 4.58 11.11 -17.81
N MET A 195 4.43 12.40 -18.15
CA MET A 195 3.17 12.95 -18.67
C MET A 195 2.77 12.33 -20.02
N ARG A 196 3.74 12.05 -20.89
CA ARG A 196 3.46 11.39 -22.17
C ARG A 196 3.04 9.94 -21.94
N GLN A 197 3.70 9.26 -21.01
CA GLN A 197 3.34 7.91 -20.60
C GLN A 197 1.93 7.86 -19.99
N ALA A 198 1.62 8.77 -19.05
CA ALA A 198 0.31 8.82 -18.41
C ALA A 198 -0.83 9.12 -19.37
N ARG A 199 -0.57 9.92 -20.40
CA ARG A 199 -1.55 10.13 -21.47
C ARG A 199 -1.86 8.85 -22.25
N ALA A 200 -0.86 7.99 -22.46
CA ALA A 200 -1.08 6.69 -23.08
C ALA A 200 -1.82 5.70 -22.16
N TRP A 201 -1.75 5.86 -20.84
CA TRP A 201 -2.54 5.08 -19.88
C TRP A 201 -4.03 5.43 -19.91
N LEU A 202 -4.36 6.72 -20.05
CA LEU A 202 -5.76 7.18 -19.97
C LEU A 202 -6.53 7.10 -21.30
N PHE A 203 -5.84 7.18 -22.45
CA PHE A 203 -6.51 7.47 -23.72
C PHE A 203 -6.18 6.54 -24.90
N GLY A 204 -5.31 5.54 -24.73
CA GLY A 204 -4.90 4.64 -25.81
C GLY A 204 -4.14 5.36 -26.93
#